data_AF-A0A820RIQ1-F1
#
_entry.id   AF-A0A820RIQ1-F1
#
_cell.length_a   1.000
_cell.length_b   1.000
_cell.length_c   1.000
_cell.angle_alpha   90.00
_cell.angle_beta   90.00
_cell.angle_gamma   90.00
#
_symmetry.space_group_name_H-M   'P 1'
#
loop_
_entity.id
_entity.type
_entity.pdbx_description
1 polymer ?
#
loop_
_entity_poly.entity_id
_entity_poly.type
_entity_poly.pdbx_seq_one_letter_code
_entity_poly.pdbx_strand_id
1 'polypeptide(L)' 'MGCPRPHAQKVIKHWPCNPEKTLVVHIPDNRKVISYGSGYGGNSLLGKKCFALRIAGRIAYDEGSKFVLPHADGKAATT' A
#
# COMPACT_ATOMS: atom_id res chain seq x y z
N MET A 1 4.04 -4.52 11.34
CA MET A 1 5.41 -5.10 11.35
C MET A 1 5.44 -6.62 11.38
N GLY A 2 4.52 -7.30 12.05
CA GLY A 2 4.54 -8.77 12.06
C GLY A 2 5.56 -9.40 13.00
N CYS A 3 5.83 -8.72 14.12
CA CYS A 3 6.71 -9.18 15.19
C CYS A 3 5.94 -9.16 16.53
N PRO A 4 5.12 -10.18 16.83
CA PRO A 4 4.48 -10.30 18.14
C PRO A 4 5.52 -10.53 19.24
N ARG A 5 5.18 -10.18 20.49
CA ARG A 5 6.03 -10.48 21.66
C ARG A 5 5.62 -11.83 22.27
N PRO A 6 6.55 -12.67 22.74
CA PRO A 6 8.02 -12.52 22.67
C PRO A 6 8.52 -12.61 21.21
N HIS A 7 9.56 -11.84 20.90
CA HIS A 7 10.04 -11.72 19.52
C HIS A 7 10.69 -13.01 19.06
N ALA A 8 10.17 -13.62 17.99
CA ALA A 8 10.75 -14.82 17.38
C ALA A 8 12.07 -14.53 16.64
N GLN A 9 12.26 -13.30 16.17
CA GLN A 9 13.44 -12.86 15.43
C GLN A 9 14.13 -11.69 16.14
N LYS A 10 15.45 -11.58 15.98
CA LYS A 10 16.26 -10.48 16.54
C LYS A 10 15.84 -9.16 15.91
N VAL A 11 15.46 -8.20 16.75
CA VAL A 11 15.17 -6.83 16.30
C VAL A 11 16.49 -6.09 16.03
N ILE A 12 16.64 -5.57 14.80
CA ILE A 12 17.81 -4.79 14.39
C ILE A 12 17.52 -3.31 14.58
N LYS A 13 18.42 -2.55 15.22
CA LYS A 13 18.31 -1.09 15.40
C LYS A 13 16.98 -0.61 16.02
N HIS A 14 16.40 -1.40 16.93
CA HIS A 14 15.06 -1.14 17.52
C HIS A 14 13.93 -1.01 16.50
N TRP A 15 14.11 -1.51 15.27
CA TRP A 15 13.12 -1.49 14.21
C TRP A 15 12.56 -2.90 14.01
N PRO A 16 11.42 -3.25 14.64
CA PRO A 16 10.83 -4.58 14.50
C PRO A 16 10.27 -4.70 13.09
N CYS A 17 10.82 -5.55 12.23
CA CYS A 17 10.28 -5.83 10.90
C CYS A 17 10.32 -7.33 10.60
N ASN A 18 9.43 -7.77 9.71
CA ASN A 18 9.39 -9.15 9.23
C ASN A 18 9.56 -9.14 7.70
N PRO A 19 10.81 -9.07 7.20
CA PRO A 19 11.08 -8.95 5.76
C PRO A 19 10.64 -10.20 5.00
N GLU A 20 10.79 -11.40 5.57
CA GLU A 20 10.42 -12.67 4.94
C GLU A 20 8.92 -12.80 4.67
N LYS A 21 8.09 -12.24 5.55
CA LYS A 21 6.62 -12.25 5.43
C LYS A 21 6.05 -10.91 4.99
N THR A 22 6.87 -10.02 4.41
CA THR A 22 6.36 -8.71 3.97
C THR A 22 5.34 -8.87 2.86
N LEU A 23 4.13 -8.34 3.09
CA LEU A 23 3.00 -8.46 2.17
C LEU A 23 2.20 -7.16 2.16
N VAL A 24 1.92 -6.62 0.97
CA VAL A 24 1.03 -5.47 0.78
C VAL A 24 -0.04 -5.84 -0.23
N VAL A 25 -1.24 -6.16 0.25
CA VAL A 25 -2.38 -6.59 -0.56
C VAL A 25 -3.36 -5.44 -0.73
N HIS A 26 -3.89 -5.30 -1.94
CA HIS A 26 -4.96 -4.36 -2.27
C HIS A 26 -6.17 -5.20 -2.69
N ILE A 27 -7.29 -5.01 -2.01
CA ILE A 27 -8.57 -5.67 -2.33
C ILE A 27 -9.51 -4.57 -2.81
N PRO A 28 -9.49 -4.23 -4.11
CA PRO A 28 -10.21 -3.10 -4.66
C PRO A 28 -11.73 -3.22 -4.46
N ASP A 29 -12.28 -4.42 -4.69
CA ASP A 29 -13.72 -4.67 -4.57
C ASP A 29 -14.24 -4.40 -3.16
N ASN A 30 -13.42 -4.68 -2.14
CA ASN A 30 -13.75 -4.42 -0.74
C ASN A 30 -13.21 -3.08 -0.22
N ARG A 31 -12.56 -2.26 -1.07
CA ARG A 31 -11.89 -1.00 -0.71
C ARG A 31 -10.90 -1.16 0.46
N LYS A 32 -10.26 -2.32 0.57
CA LYS A 32 -9.36 -2.67 1.67
C LYS A 32 -7.91 -2.70 1.19
N VAL A 33 -7.03 -2.20 2.05
CA VAL A 33 -5.57 -2.37 1.91
C VAL A 33 -5.09 -3.09 3.15
N ILE A 34 -4.34 -4.17 2.96
CA ILE A 34 -3.76 -4.97 4.04
C ILE A 34 -2.25 -4.90 3.89
N SER A 35 -1.55 -4.49 4.93
CA SER A 35 -0.09 -4.48 4.97
C SER A 35 0.45 -5.21 6.18
N TYR A 36 1.40 -6.10 5.95
CA TYR A 36 2.06 -6.91 6.95
C TYR A 36 3.57 -6.95 6.69
N GLY A 37 4.36 -7.15 7.75
CA GLY A 37 5.81 -7.33 7.65
C GLY A 37 6.66 -6.07 7.50
N SER A 38 6.13 -4.99 6.89
CA SER A 38 6.91 -3.77 6.62
C SER A 38 6.38 -2.52 7.33
N GLY A 39 7.31 -1.69 7.79
CA GLY A 39 7.12 -0.41 8.51
C GLY A 39 7.53 0.80 7.70
N TYR A 40 8.00 0.55 6.48
CA TYR A 40 8.77 1.51 5.73
C TYR A 40 7.88 2.24 4.73
N GLY A 41 7.81 3.56 4.88
CA GLY A 41 7.25 4.48 3.89
C GLY A 41 5.87 4.05 3.37
N GLY A 42 5.78 3.84 2.06
CA GLY A 42 4.54 3.51 1.35
C GLY A 42 3.90 2.16 1.71
N ASN A 43 4.64 1.27 2.39
CA ASN A 43 4.09 -0.01 2.84
C ASN A 43 3.31 0.14 4.15
N SER A 44 3.52 1.22 4.92
CA SER A 44 2.82 1.44 6.20
C SER A 44 1.94 2.68 6.16
N LEU A 45 2.31 3.66 5.35
CA LEU A 45 1.48 4.81 5.01
C LEU A 45 0.50 4.42 3.90
N LEU A 46 -0.49 3.60 4.25
CA LEU A 46 -1.45 3.03 3.29
C LEU A 46 -2.23 4.11 2.51
N GLY A 47 -2.39 5.30 3.08
CA GLY A 47 -3.02 6.45 2.42
C GLY A 47 -2.27 6.95 1.18
N LYS A 48 -0.93 6.88 1.15
CA LYS A 48 -0.12 7.57 0.13
C LYS A 48 -0.16 6.91 -1.26
N LYS A 49 0.10 5.62 -1.35
CA LYS A 49 0.15 4.89 -2.64
C LYS A 49 -0.95 3.86 -2.75
N CYS A 50 -1.15 3.07 -1.70
CA CYS A 50 -2.09 1.96 -1.74
C CYS A 50 -3.54 2.44 -1.87
N PHE A 51 -3.93 3.45 -1.08
CA PHE A 51 -5.27 4.00 -1.13
C PHE A 51 -5.42 5.04 -2.25
N ALA A 52 -4.59 6.09 -2.24
CA ALA A 52 -4.75 7.23 -3.16
C ALA A 52 -4.53 6.90 -4.64
N LEU A 53 -3.76 5.87 -4.99
CA LEU A 53 -3.55 5.48 -6.39
C LEU A 53 -4.31 4.21 -6.75
N ARG A 54 -4.20 3.14 -5.95
CA ARG A 54 -4.76 1.84 -6.35
C ARG A 54 -6.25 1.70 -6.03
N ILE A 55 -6.67 2.00 -4.80
CA ILE A 55 -8.08 1.89 -4.42
C ILE A 55 -8.89 3.04 -5.04
N ALA A 56 -8.40 4.27 -4.92
CA ALA A 56 -9.06 5.43 -5.53
C ALA A 56 -9.12 5.33 -7.07
N GLY A 57 -8.10 4.77 -7.73
CA GLY A 57 -8.15 4.51 -9.16
C GLY A 57 -9.29 3.56 -9.55
N ARG A 58 -9.52 2.50 -8.77
CA ARG A 58 -10.65 1.60 -9.01
C ARG A 58 -12.00 2.27 -8.71
N ILE A 59 -12.10 3.02 -7.61
CA ILE A 59 -13.31 3.76 -7.27
C ILE A 59 -13.67 4.73 -8.41
N ALA A 60 -12.70 5.47 -8.94
CA ALA A 60 -12.94 6.39 -10.04
C ALA A 60 -13.36 5.69 -11.34
N TYR A 61 -12.76 4.54 -11.65
CA TYR A 61 -13.19 3.70 -12.78
C TYR A 61 -14.64 3.23 -12.62
N ASP A 62 -14.99 2.70 -11.44
CA ASP A 62 -16.35 2.23 -11.13
C ASP A 62 -17.38 3.39 -11.15
N GLU A 63 -16.97 4.60 -10.76
CA GLU A 63 -17.81 5.80 -10.76
C GLU A 63 -17.86 6.52 -12.14
N GLY A 64 -17.25 5.95 -13.18
CA GLY A 64 -17.20 6.55 -14.52
C GLY A 64 -16.43 7.88 -14.59
N SER A 65 -15.72 8.22 -13.51
CA SER A 65 -14.94 9.45 -13.40
C SER A 65 -13.58 9.22 -14.03
N LYS A 66 -13.30 9.93 -15.13
CA LYS A 66 -11.96 9.95 -15.74
C LYS A 66 -10.97 10.56 -14.75
N PHE A 67 -10.31 9.72 -13.96
CA PHE A 67 -9.23 10.15 -13.09
C PHE A 67 -8.00 10.38 -13.94
N VAL A 68 -7.81 11.64 -14.35
CA VAL A 68 -6.54 12.07 -14.95
C VAL A 68 -5.52 12.15 -13.82
N LEU A 69 -4.89 11.02 -13.52
CA LEU A 69 -3.69 11.04 -12.70
C LEU A 69 -2.60 11.71 -13.51
N PRO A 70 -2.02 12.82 -13.04
CA PRO A 70 -0.77 13.28 -13.61
C PRO A 70 0.26 12.18 -13.32
N HIS A 71 0.61 11.43 -14.37
CA HIS A 71 1.87 10.70 -14.38
C HIS A 71 2.99 11.71 -14.08
N ALA A 72 4.03 11.30 -13.36
CA ALA A 72 5.18 12.16 -13.04
C ALA A 72 5.88 12.73 -14.29
N ASP A 73 5.48 12.25 -15.47
CA ASP A 73 6.02 12.53 -16.80
C ASP A 73 5.09 13.42 -17.65
N GLY A 74 4.01 13.96 -17.06
CA GLY A 74 3.10 14.92 -17.72
C GLY A 74 2.23 14.36 -18.84
N LYS A 75 2.24 13.05 -19.10
CA LYS A 75 1.40 12.42 -20.11
C LYS A 75 0.15 11.80 -19.48
N ALA A 76 -1.02 12.30 -19.90
CA ALA A 76 -2.31 11.70 -19.55
C ALA A 76 -2.46 10.36 -20.29
N ALA A 77 -2.45 9.26 -19.54
CA ALA A 77 -2.85 7.97 -20.06
C ALA A 77 -4.37 7.83 -19.87
N THR A 78 -5.12 8.11 -20.92
CA THR A 78 -6.54 7.75 -21.02
C THR A 78 -6.62 6.23 -21.20
N THR A 79 -7.30 5.53 -20.29
CA THR A 79 -7.88 4.22 -20.61
C THR A 79 -9.31 4.44 -21.05
#